data_AF-A0A3C0S5L9-F1
#
_entry.id   AF-A0A3C0S5L9-F1
#
_cell.length_a   1.000
_cell.length_b   1.000
_cell.length_c   1.000
_cell.angle_alpha   90.00
_cell.angle_beta   90.00
_cell.angle_gamma   90.00
#
_symmetry.space_group_name_H-M   'P 1'
#
loop_
_entity.id
_entity.type
_entity.pdbx_description
1 polymer ?
#
loop_
_entity_poly.entity_id
_entity_poly.type
_entity_poly.pdbx_seq_one_letter_code
_entity_poly.pdbx_strand_id
1 'polypeptide(L)'
;MGKRPRFFDSEFKIMAVELSYVKGTAASAAKELGINESMLGKWRRDSRFNSRIDELNLRIDLNSSDTSRNLEQENKLLRKALKDATIERDILK
;
A
#
# COMPACT_ATOMS: atom_id res chain seq x y z
N MET A 1 28.10 -25.17 -16.93
CA MET A 1 28.44 -24.13 -15.92
C MET A 1 27.25 -23.97 -14.98
N GLY A 2 27.18 -24.74 -13.89
CA GLY A 2 26.11 -24.60 -12.90
C GLY A 2 26.23 -23.26 -12.16
N LYS A 3 25.24 -22.37 -12.29
CA LYS A 3 25.23 -21.11 -11.53
C LYS A 3 25.17 -21.45 -10.04
N ARG A 4 26.15 -20.99 -9.28
CA ARG A 4 26.16 -21.15 -7.82
C ARG A 4 24.87 -20.55 -7.23
N PRO A 5 24.18 -21.26 -6.32
CA PRO A 5 22.99 -20.72 -5.69
C PRO A 5 23.38 -19.44 -4.94
N ARG A 6 22.72 -18.34 -5.29
CA ARG A 6 22.90 -17.06 -4.63
C ARG A 6 22.10 -17.14 -3.33
N PHE A 7 22.81 -17.24 -2.21
CA PHE A 7 22.17 -17.23 -0.90
C PHE A 7 21.88 -15.79 -0.52
N PHE A 8 20.60 -15.52 -0.26
CA PHE A 8 20.14 -14.25 0.29
C PHE A 8 19.68 -14.51 1.71
N ASP A 9 20.05 -13.58 2.59
CA ASP A 9 19.63 -13.59 3.99
C ASP A 9 18.10 -13.44 4.12
N SER A 10 17.53 -13.92 5.23
CA SER A 10 16.09 -13.81 5.49
C SER A 10 15.65 -12.35 5.57
N GLU A 11 16.44 -11.49 6.22
CA GLU A 11 16.16 -10.06 6.33
C GLU A 11 16.10 -9.37 4.97
N PHE A 12 17.04 -9.71 4.08
CA PHE A 12 17.04 -9.19 2.72
C PHE A 12 15.79 -9.60 1.96
N LYS A 13 15.31 -10.84 2.12
CA LYS A 13 14.09 -11.32 1.47
C LYS A 13 12.85 -10.59 1.98
N ILE A 14 12.76 -10.33 3.28
CA ILE A 14 11.65 -9.59 3.89
C ILE A 14 11.63 -8.16 3.33
N MET A 15 12.76 -7.44 3.37
CA MET A 15 12.85 -6.07 2.83
C MET A 15 12.54 -6.00 1.34
N ALA A 16 12.97 -6.99 0.57
CA ALA A 16 12.67 -7.05 -0.87
C ALA A 16 11.18 -7.21 -1.14
N VAL A 17 10.51 -8.05 -0.35
CA VAL A 17 9.06 -8.23 -0.41
C VAL A 17 8.33 -6.94 -0.01
N GLU A 18 8.74 -6.29 1.08
CA GLU A 18 8.21 -4.99 1.52
C GLU A 18 8.30 -3.93 0.42
N LEU A 19 9.48 -3.78 -0.18
CA LEU A 19 9.69 -2.84 -1.28
C LEU A 19 8.75 -3.11 -2.46
N SER A 20 8.44 -4.39 -2.74
CA SER A 20 7.52 -4.77 -3.81
C SER A 20 6.07 -4.33 -3.59
N TYR A 21 5.65 -4.23 -2.32
CA TYR A 21 4.33 -3.69 -1.96
C TYR A 21 4.35 -2.16 -2.03
N VAL A 22 5.40 -1.51 -1.52
CA VAL A 22 5.57 -0.05 -1.59
C VAL A 22 5.62 0.46 -3.04
N LYS A 23 6.31 -0.26 -3.93
CA LYS A 23 6.42 0.07 -5.36
C LYS A 23 5.21 -0.39 -6.18
N GLY A 24 4.27 -1.11 -5.58
CA GLY A 24 3.10 -1.72 -6.23
C GLY A 24 3.39 -2.95 -7.09
N THR A 25 4.61 -3.14 -7.60
CA THR A 25 4.97 -4.26 -8.48
C THR A 25 6.27 -4.94 -8.10
N ALA A 26 6.32 -6.27 -8.26
CA ALA A 26 7.53 -7.06 -8.06
C ALA A 26 8.62 -6.74 -9.11
N ALA A 27 8.23 -6.44 -10.36
CA ALA A 27 9.16 -6.03 -11.41
C ALA A 27 9.99 -4.80 -11.02
N SER A 28 9.31 -3.75 -10.52
CA SER A 28 9.95 -2.49 -10.16
C SER A 28 10.93 -2.66 -9.00
N ALA A 29 10.50 -3.34 -7.93
CA ALA A 29 11.37 -3.64 -6.79
C ALA A 29 12.53 -4.57 -7.15
N ALA A 30 12.31 -5.57 -8.01
CA ALA A 30 13.36 -6.47 -8.46
C ALA A 30 14.42 -5.75 -9.31
N LYS A 31 14.00 -4.82 -10.17
CA LYS A 31 14.91 -3.99 -10.99
C LYS A 31 15.80 -3.11 -10.12
N GLU A 32 15.24 -2.52 -9.06
CA GLU A 32 15.98 -1.67 -8.12
C GLU A 32 16.98 -2.45 -7.26
N LEU A 33 16.58 -3.64 -6.81
CA LEU A 33 17.44 -4.54 -6.03
C LEU A 33 18.43 -5.34 -6.89
N GLY A 34 18.34 -5.23 -8.22
CA GLY A 34 19.16 -6.02 -9.15
C GLY A 34 18.94 -7.53 -9.05
N ILE A 35 17.75 -7.96 -8.58
CA ILE A 35 17.38 -9.37 -8.44
C ILE A 35 16.43 -9.81 -9.56
N ASN A 36 16.26 -11.13 -9.67
CA ASN A 36 15.32 -11.68 -10.64
C ASN A 36 13.87 -11.51 -10.16
N GLU A 37 13.02 -10.92 -11.00
CA GLU A 37 11.59 -10.70 -10.69
C GLU A 37 10.85 -12.00 -10.33
N SER A 38 11.08 -13.08 -11.07
CA SER A 38 10.43 -14.37 -10.79
C SER A 38 10.82 -14.95 -9.44
N MET A 39 12.01 -14.61 -8.93
CA MET A 39 12.45 -14.97 -7.59
C MET A 39 11.73 -14.14 -6.52
N LEU A 40 11.63 -12.82 -6.72
CA LEU A 40 10.88 -11.94 -5.81
C LEU A 40 9.40 -12.32 -5.74
N GLY A 41 8.79 -12.69 -6.88
CA GLY A 41 7.42 -13.20 -6.92
C GLY A 41 7.23 -14.53 -6.17
N LYS A 42 8.27 -15.37 -6.06
CA LYS A 42 8.22 -16.57 -5.21
C LYS A 42 8.26 -16.20 -3.72
N TRP A 43 9.11 -15.26 -3.33
CA TRP A 43 9.19 -14.79 -1.95
C TRP A 43 7.91 -14.10 -1.50
N ARG A 44 7.27 -13.31 -2.37
CA ARG A 44 5.98 -12.66 -2.10
C ARG A 44 4.82 -13.63 -1.91
N ARG A 45 4.91 -14.87 -2.41
CA ARG A 45 3.92 -15.93 -2.16
C ARG A 45 4.24 -16.76 -0.92
N ASP A 46 5.43 -16.60 -0.35
CA ASP A 46 5.91 -17.37 0.78
C ASP A 46 5.59 -16.59 2.07
N SER A 47 4.68 -17.16 2.88
CA SER A 47 4.15 -16.50 4.09
C SER A 47 5.23 -16.16 5.12
N ARG A 48 6.39 -16.81 5.05
CA ARG A 48 7.54 -16.56 5.93
C ARG A 48 8.18 -15.19 5.73
N PHE A 49 8.05 -14.61 4.54
CA PHE A 49 8.57 -13.27 4.23
C PHE A 49 7.48 -12.21 4.20
N ASN A 50 6.21 -12.62 4.31
CA ASN A 50 5.04 -11.74 4.42
C ASN A 50 4.61 -11.48 5.86
N SER A 51 5.26 -12.08 6.87
CA SER A 51 4.79 -12.00 8.27
C SER A 51 4.72 -10.56 8.81
N ARG A 52 5.59 -9.67 8.30
CA ARG A 52 5.56 -8.23 8.61
C ARG A 52 4.59 -7.42 7.72
N ILE A 53 4.25 -7.98 6.57
CA ILE A 53 3.27 -7.43 5.63
C ILE A 53 1.84 -7.73 6.10
N ASP A 54 1.55 -8.86 6.75
CA ASP A 54 0.21 -9.14 7.29
C ASP A 54 -0.20 -8.09 8.34
N GLU A 55 0.73 -7.62 9.17
CA GLU A 55 0.48 -6.53 10.12
C GLU A 55 0.22 -5.18 9.41
N LEU A 56 0.81 -4.95 8.23
CA LEU A 56 0.61 -3.76 7.40
C LEU A 56 -0.67 -3.84 6.54
N ASN A 57 -0.98 -5.00 5.95
CA ASN A 57 -2.18 -5.25 5.17
C ASN A 57 -3.42 -5.23 6.08
N LEU A 58 -3.35 -5.77 7.28
CA LEU A 58 -4.44 -5.63 8.26
C LEU A 58 -4.70 -4.14 8.57
N ARG A 59 -3.65 -3.32 8.70
CA ARG A 59 -3.80 -1.86 8.93
C ARG A 59 -4.32 -1.10 7.71
N ILE A 60 -4.02 -1.55 6.49
CA ILE A 60 -4.52 -0.94 5.25
C ILE A 60 -6.00 -1.33 5.03
N ASP A 61 -6.37 -2.61 5.18
CA ASP A 61 -7.74 -3.08 4.99
C ASP A 61 -8.71 -2.57 6.07
N LEU A 62 -8.24 -2.43 7.32
CA LEU A 62 -9.02 -1.86 8.43
C LEU A 62 -9.24 -0.33 8.31
N ASN A 63 -8.30 0.42 7.72
CA ASN A 63 -8.45 1.87 7.53
C ASN A 63 -9.10 2.27 6.19
N SER A 64 -9.07 1.40 5.17
CA SER A 64 -9.48 1.80 3.82
C SER A 64 -10.97 1.63 3.56
N SER A 65 -11.68 0.74 4.26
CA SER A 65 -13.06 0.40 3.94
C SER A 65 -14.09 1.20 4.77
N ASP A 66 -13.98 1.20 6.09
CA ASP A 66 -14.92 1.91 6.97
C ASP A 66 -14.56 3.39 7.14
N THR A 67 -13.28 3.72 7.30
CA THR A 67 -12.83 5.10 7.55
C THR A 67 -12.97 5.96 6.28
N SER A 68 -12.61 5.43 5.11
CA SER A 68 -12.76 6.15 3.84
C SER A 68 -14.22 6.48 3.52
N ARG A 69 -15.14 5.53 3.77
CA ARG A 69 -16.57 5.72 3.51
C ARG A 69 -17.17 6.76 4.46
N ASN A 70 -16.77 6.74 5.73
CA ASN A 70 -17.20 7.72 6.72
C ASN A 70 -16.67 9.14 6.39
N LEU A 71 -15.39 9.26 6.04
CA LEU A 71 -14.75 10.52 5.67
C LEU A 71 -15.32 11.13 4.38
N GLU A 72 -15.70 10.32 3.40
CA GLU A 72 -16.37 10.80 2.17
C GLU A 72 -17.78 11.35 2.47
N GLN A 73 -18.54 10.66 3.31
CA GLN A 73 -19.87 11.13 3.74
C GLN A 73 -19.76 12.45 4.51
N GLU A 74 -18.82 12.54 5.44
CA GLU A 74 -18.58 13.74 6.22
C GLU A 74 -18.13 14.91 5.33
N ASN A 75 -17.21 14.67 4.39
CA ASN A 75 -16.80 15.68 3.39
C ASN A 75 -17.98 16.20 2.56
N LYS A 76 -18.90 15.31 2.16
CA LYS A 76 -20.07 15.70 1.38
C LYS A 76 -21.02 16.59 2.18
N LEU A 77 -21.23 16.26 3.46
CA LEU A 77 -22.07 17.06 4.37
C LEU A 77 -21.43 18.42 4.63
N LEU A 78 -20.13 18.46 4.93
CA LEU A 78 -19.39 19.70 5.17
C LEU A 78 -19.39 20.62 3.93
N ARG A 79 -19.17 20.06 2.74
CA ARG A 79 -19.24 20.82 1.47
C ARG A 79 -20.63 21.39 1.22
N LYS A 80 -21.68 20.64 1.57
CA LYS A 80 -23.06 21.11 1.45
C LYS A 80 -23.33 22.27 2.42
N ALA A 81 -22.96 22.11 3.69
CA ALA A 81 -23.11 23.15 4.71
C ALA A 81 -22.37 24.44 4.34
N LEU A 82 -21.15 24.35 3.81
CA LEU A 82 -20.40 25.52 3.32
C LEU A 82 -21.10 26.22 2.16
N LYS A 83 -21.68 25.45 1.22
CA LYS A 83 -22.42 26.01 0.09
C LYS A 83 -23.68 26.74 0.57
N ASP A 84 -24.44 26.12 1.46
CA ASP A 84 -25.68 26.70 2.00
C ASP A 84 -25.38 27.99 2.78
N ALA A 85 -24.35 27.99 3.64
CA ALA A 85 -23.92 29.18 4.37
C ALA A 85 -23.39 30.32 3.46
N THR A 86 -22.75 29.97 2.35
CA THR A 86 -22.29 30.96 1.36
C THR A 86 -23.47 31.62 0.65
N ILE A 87 -24.46 30.83 0.26
CA ILE A 87 -25.68 31.32 -0.41
C ILE A 87 -26.48 32.20 0.54
N GLU A 88 -26.67 31.78 1.79
CA GLU A 88 -27.39 32.57 2.80
C GLU A 88 -26.72 33.93 3.05
N ARG A 89 -25.39 33.95 3.13
CA ARG A 89 -24.62 35.19 3.27
C ARG A 89 -24.76 36.12 2.05
N ASP A 90 -24.78 35.57 0.84
CA ASP A 90 -24.89 36.36 -0.39
C ASP A 90 -26.32 36.85 -0.65
N ILE A 91 -27.35 36.23 -0.08
CA ILE A 91 -28.75 36.69 -0.13
C ILE A 91 -29.05 37.77 0.93
N LEU A 92 -28.34 37.75 2.06
CA LEU A 92 -28.48 38.72 3.15
C LEU A 92 -27.62 39.99 2.99
N LYS A 93 -26.88 40.12 1.88
CA LYS A 93 -26.15 41.33 1.49
C LYS A 93 -26.93 42.16 0.49
#